data_AF-A0A432FQJ8-F1
#
_entry.id   AF-A0A432FQJ8-F1
#
_cell.length_a   1.000
_cell.length_b   1.000
_cell.length_c   1.000
_cell.angle_alpha   90.00
_cell.angle_beta   90.00
_cell.angle_gamma   90.00
#
_symmetry.space_group_name_H-M   'P 1'
#
loop_
_entity.id
_entity.type
_entity.pdbx_description
1 polymer ?
#
loop_
_entity_poly.entity_id
_entity_poly.type
_entity_poly.pdbx_seq_one_letter_code
_entity_poly.pdbx_strand_id
1 'polypeptide(L)'
;MQCVETLITVRVFPDGKYHMKFRTEGDKEDIFNQDFPIPMSNPWAAEIIQKGKEDSDETVHIIISEAVLAGNTLFHTNINDPGPLRHPITVQKKDRLFSTEYVLRQIFKGRHVHQKYPLMAIKMQDTGNDSTGKIVETEIIMYCLKAGIEDIQGKMVVSDLMKERILNHFRGVFYKAEEEGKLFGIMDDSHDEKEETFVLPKQLIETNFRPFLTDLPQNFTEACMDAMIPYIDEANITVNLHDDTFKFSGILPGEITHTNADSISNDTLWWAFNYEHFLNDDYIIEAASIVYHPKKIQMAIVAGALILLIGLIFTFIKRKTS
;
A
#
# COMPACT_ATOMS: atom_id res chain seq x y z
N MET A 1 -2.87 9.39 -22.52
CA MET A 1 -1.87 9.76 -21.50
C MET A 1 -2.54 9.45 -20.17
N GLN A 2 -2.50 8.18 -19.79
CA GLN A 2 -3.08 7.61 -18.56
C GLN A 2 -1.99 7.67 -17.49
N CYS A 3 -1.82 8.81 -16.86
CA CYS A 3 -0.87 8.93 -15.77
C CYS A 3 -1.57 9.65 -14.63
N VAL A 4 -1.77 8.95 -13.52
CA VAL A 4 -2.22 9.58 -12.29
C VAL A 4 -1.01 10.12 -11.52
N GLU A 5 -1.10 11.39 -11.11
CA GLU A 5 -0.20 11.96 -10.12
C GLU A 5 -0.91 12.13 -8.78
N THR A 6 -0.44 11.42 -7.76
CA THR A 6 -0.96 11.55 -6.40
C THR A 6 0.04 12.25 -5.48
N LEU A 7 -0.35 13.41 -4.94
CA LEU A 7 0.36 14.12 -3.87
C LEU A 7 -0.29 13.84 -2.52
N ILE A 8 0.49 13.24 -1.61
CA ILE A 8 0.10 12.98 -0.23
C ILE A 8 0.83 13.97 0.67
N THR A 9 0.10 14.82 1.37
CA THR A 9 0.67 15.82 2.30
C THR A 9 0.30 15.45 3.73
N VAL A 10 1.30 15.42 4.61
CA VAL A 10 1.12 15.19 6.05
C VAL A 10 1.76 16.32 6.85
N ARG A 11 0.95 17.01 7.65
CA ARG A 11 1.41 18.04 8.59
C ARG A 11 1.12 17.60 10.01
N VAL A 12 2.17 17.35 10.79
CA VAL A 12 2.08 16.99 12.20
C VAL A 12 1.92 18.24 13.06
N PHE A 13 0.93 18.23 13.95
CA PHE A 13 0.63 19.31 14.87
C PHE A 13 1.35 19.13 16.22
N PRO A 14 1.56 20.22 16.99
CA PRO A 14 2.22 20.15 18.30
C PRO A 14 1.52 19.28 19.35
N ASP A 15 0.23 18.98 19.18
CA ASP A 15 -0.51 18.07 20.06
C ASP A 15 -0.34 16.59 19.69
N GLY A 16 0.34 16.28 18.57
CA GLY A 16 0.57 14.93 18.07
C GLY A 16 -0.49 14.43 17.10
N LYS A 17 -1.54 15.22 16.83
CA LYS A 17 -2.44 14.98 15.70
C LYS A 17 -1.73 15.37 14.40
N TYR A 18 -2.32 15.00 13.27
CA TYR A 18 -1.82 15.42 11.97
C TYR A 18 -2.95 15.69 11.00
N HIS A 19 -2.75 16.67 10.14
CA HIS A 19 -3.57 16.89 8.95
C HIS A 19 -2.98 16.08 7.81
N MET A 20 -3.83 15.32 7.13
CA MET A 20 -3.46 14.55 5.96
C MET A 20 -4.33 14.96 4.79
N LYS A 21 -3.70 15.14 3.62
CA LYS A 21 -4.36 15.54 2.39
C LYS A 21 -3.86 14.71 1.21
N PHE A 22 -4.78 14.10 0.49
CA PHE A 22 -4.56 13.54 -0.83
C PHE A 22 -4.98 14.56 -1.87
N ARG A 23 -4.15 14.74 -2.90
CA ARG A 23 -4.51 15.42 -4.13
C ARG A 23 -4.09 14.53 -5.30
N THR A 24 -5.07 13.97 -5.97
CA THR A 24 -4.88 13.04 -7.09
C THR A 24 -5.38 13.69 -8.37
N GLU A 25 -4.59 13.65 -9.43
CA GLU A 25 -4.85 14.29 -10.72
C GLU A 25 -4.57 13.31 -11.86
N GLY A 26 -5.44 13.26 -12.86
CA GLY A 26 -5.40 12.27 -13.93
C GLY A 26 -6.60 12.42 -14.87
N ASP A 27 -6.74 11.51 -15.82
CA ASP A 27 -7.94 11.43 -16.64
C ASP A 27 -9.10 10.79 -15.87
N LYS A 28 -10.30 10.78 -16.48
CA LYS A 28 -11.51 10.28 -15.81
C LYS A 28 -11.44 8.77 -15.56
N GLU A 29 -10.98 7.99 -16.52
CA GLU A 29 -11.04 6.54 -16.43
C GLU A 29 -10.04 6.04 -15.39
N ASP A 30 -8.87 6.66 -15.37
CA ASP A 30 -7.76 6.34 -14.47
C ASP A 30 -8.07 6.72 -13.02
N ILE A 31 -8.55 7.95 -12.77
CA ILE A 31 -8.85 8.41 -11.38
C ILE A 31 -9.93 7.59 -10.68
N PHE A 32 -10.86 7.02 -11.43
CA PHE A 32 -11.99 6.28 -10.88
C PHE A 32 -11.84 4.76 -10.97
N ASN A 33 -10.69 4.24 -11.42
CA ASN A 33 -10.40 2.80 -11.52
C ASN A 33 -10.19 2.11 -10.14
N GLN A 34 -10.01 2.90 -9.07
CA GLN A 34 -9.84 2.47 -7.67
C GLN A 34 -8.58 1.65 -7.35
N ASP A 35 -7.52 1.71 -8.16
CA ASP A 35 -6.24 1.05 -7.87
C ASP A 35 -5.52 1.64 -6.63
N PHE A 36 -5.64 2.95 -6.43
CA PHE A 36 -5.23 3.68 -5.25
C PHE A 36 -6.46 4.40 -4.64
N PRO A 37 -7.25 3.69 -3.81
CA PRO A 37 -8.51 4.24 -3.31
C PRO A 37 -8.28 5.41 -2.36
N ILE A 38 -8.79 6.58 -2.76
CA ILE A 38 -8.75 7.80 -1.95
C ILE A 38 -9.87 7.75 -0.91
N PRO A 39 -9.60 7.94 0.39
CA PRO A 39 -10.64 7.92 1.41
C PRO A 39 -11.59 9.12 1.24
N MET A 40 -12.91 8.89 1.16
CA MET A 40 -13.89 9.97 0.96
C MET A 40 -15.01 10.03 2.00
N SER A 41 -15.02 9.09 2.96
CA SER A 41 -16.03 9.01 4.01
C SER A 41 -15.52 9.64 5.31
N ASN A 42 -16.43 10.07 6.19
CA ASN A 42 -16.11 10.63 7.51
C ASN A 42 -15.01 9.81 8.21
N PRO A 43 -13.89 10.42 8.66
CA PRO A 43 -13.65 11.86 8.89
C PRO A 43 -13.10 12.67 7.72
N TRP A 44 -13.08 12.12 6.52
CA TRP A 44 -12.53 12.77 5.34
C TRP A 44 -13.54 13.74 4.71
N ALA A 45 -13.07 14.94 4.42
CA ALA A 45 -13.76 15.90 3.56
C ALA A 45 -13.17 15.77 2.15
N ALA A 46 -14.00 15.41 1.17
CA ALA A 46 -13.57 15.17 -0.20
C ALA A 46 -14.28 16.10 -1.18
N GLU A 47 -13.56 16.55 -2.20
CA GLU A 47 -14.05 17.36 -3.32
C GLU A 47 -13.50 16.79 -4.64
N ILE A 48 -14.35 16.77 -5.67
CA ILE A 48 -13.97 16.37 -7.02
C ILE A 48 -14.10 17.60 -7.92
N ILE A 49 -13.00 17.97 -8.58
CA ILE A 49 -12.89 19.14 -9.43
C ILE A 49 -12.62 18.66 -10.86
N GLN A 50 -13.26 19.29 -11.84
CA GLN A 50 -12.97 19.10 -13.26
C GLN A 50 -12.37 20.38 -13.82
N LYS A 51 -11.27 20.28 -14.56
CA LYS A 51 -10.62 21.40 -15.25
C LYS A 51 -10.38 21.05 -16.71
N GLY A 52 -10.73 21.96 -17.61
CA GLY A 52 -10.27 21.86 -19.00
C GLY A 52 -8.78 22.19 -19.07
N LYS A 53 -8.01 21.46 -19.89
CA LYS A 53 -6.65 21.87 -20.25
C LYS A 53 -6.72 23.14 -21.10
N GLU A 54 -5.83 24.10 -20.84
CA GLU A 54 -5.82 25.38 -21.56
C GLU A 54 -5.58 25.23 -23.07
N ASP A 55 -4.96 24.12 -23.50
CA ASP A 55 -4.54 23.84 -24.88
C ASP A 55 -5.16 22.56 -25.49
N SER A 56 -6.16 21.93 -24.84
CA SER A 56 -6.85 20.76 -25.42
C SER A 56 -8.29 20.60 -24.93
N ASP A 57 -9.10 19.85 -25.68
CA ASP A 57 -10.45 19.43 -25.27
C ASP A 57 -10.43 18.38 -24.13
N GLU A 58 -9.24 18.05 -23.59
CA GLU A 58 -9.12 17.08 -22.51
C GLU A 58 -9.54 17.69 -21.17
N THR A 59 -10.33 16.93 -20.41
CA THR A 59 -10.75 17.29 -19.06
C THR A 59 -9.91 16.54 -18.05
N VAL A 60 -9.17 17.28 -17.23
CA VAL A 60 -8.43 16.74 -16.10
C VAL A 60 -9.36 16.66 -14.89
N HIS A 61 -9.34 15.51 -14.24
CA HIS A 61 -10.09 15.27 -13.01
C HIS A 61 -9.13 15.42 -11.84
N ILE A 62 -9.60 16.03 -10.75
CA ILE A 62 -8.80 16.23 -9.54
C ILE A 62 -9.65 15.80 -8.35
N ILE A 63 -9.17 14.84 -7.58
CA ILE A 63 -9.74 14.48 -6.29
C ILE A 63 -8.89 15.12 -5.19
N ILE A 64 -9.54 15.84 -4.31
CA ILE A 64 -8.94 16.34 -3.07
C ILE A 64 -9.65 15.66 -1.91
N SER A 65 -8.90 15.04 -1.01
CA SER A 65 -9.46 14.49 0.22
C SER A 65 -8.57 14.82 1.40
N GLU A 66 -9.16 15.31 2.49
CA GLU A 66 -8.40 15.68 3.68
C GLU A 66 -9.11 15.39 5.00
N ALA A 67 -8.31 15.13 6.04
CA ALA A 67 -8.78 14.88 7.39
C ALA A 67 -7.75 15.30 8.45
N VAL A 68 -8.21 15.52 9.69
CA VAL A 68 -7.34 15.61 10.87
C VAL A 68 -7.44 14.29 11.64
N LEU A 69 -6.30 13.64 11.81
CA LEU A 69 -6.16 12.29 12.32
C LEU A 69 -5.20 12.26 13.52
N ALA A 70 -5.10 11.11 14.19
CA ALA A 70 -4.23 10.92 15.34
C ALA A 70 -3.68 9.50 15.41
N GLY A 71 -2.43 9.35 15.85
CA GLY A 71 -1.83 8.03 16.07
C GLY A 71 -1.63 7.24 14.79
N ASN A 72 -2.17 6.01 14.76
CA ASN A 72 -2.12 5.11 13.62
C ASN A 72 -3.42 5.19 12.80
N THR A 73 -3.31 5.37 11.49
CA THR A 73 -4.44 5.31 10.56
C THR A 73 -4.25 4.18 9.56
N LEU A 74 -5.29 3.35 9.44
CA LEU A 74 -5.41 2.28 8.46
C LEU A 74 -6.48 2.69 7.44
N PHE A 75 -6.13 2.72 6.16
CA PHE A 75 -7.07 3.04 5.08
C PHE A 75 -7.94 1.85 4.70
N HIS A 76 -7.44 0.63 4.95
CA HIS A 76 -8.15 -0.62 4.76
C HIS A 76 -8.08 -1.44 6.04
N THR A 77 -9.23 -1.86 6.56
CA THR A 77 -9.35 -2.54 7.86
C THR A 77 -9.24 -4.06 7.75
N ASN A 78 -9.56 -4.65 6.60
CA ASN A 78 -9.42 -6.08 6.39
C ASN A 78 -7.96 -6.44 6.04
N ILE A 79 -7.20 -6.86 7.06
CA ILE A 79 -5.79 -7.25 6.90
C ILE A 79 -5.59 -8.59 6.17
N ASN A 80 -6.67 -9.32 5.89
CA ASN A 80 -6.58 -10.58 5.14
C ASN A 80 -6.97 -10.41 3.67
N ASP A 81 -7.51 -9.25 3.29
CA ASP A 81 -7.88 -8.96 1.90
C ASP A 81 -6.63 -8.61 1.08
N PRO A 82 -6.23 -9.43 0.09
CA PRO A 82 -5.05 -9.17 -0.72
C PRO A 82 -5.25 -8.03 -1.73
N GLY A 83 -6.49 -7.68 -2.10
CA GLY A 83 -6.76 -6.75 -3.19
C GLY A 83 -6.21 -5.33 -2.94
N PRO A 84 -6.76 -4.59 -1.96
CA PRO A 84 -6.45 -3.17 -1.77
C PRO A 84 -4.97 -2.89 -1.41
N LEU A 85 -4.40 -1.83 -1.99
CA LEU A 85 -3.06 -1.38 -1.60
C LEU A 85 -3.06 -0.89 -0.14
N ARG A 86 -2.21 -1.52 0.68
CA ARG A 86 -2.09 -1.18 2.10
C ARG A 86 -1.03 -0.12 2.29
N HIS A 87 -1.44 1.01 2.86
CA HIS A 87 -0.53 2.11 3.08
C HIS A 87 -0.73 2.78 4.46
N PRO A 88 -0.49 2.06 5.57
CA PRO A 88 -0.74 2.60 6.91
C PRO A 88 0.23 3.74 7.26
N ILE A 89 -0.27 4.69 8.05
CA ILE A 89 0.49 5.81 8.57
C ILE A 89 0.46 5.80 10.10
N THR A 90 1.60 6.11 10.71
CA THR A 90 1.74 6.25 12.15
C THR A 90 2.44 7.57 12.46
N VAL A 91 1.79 8.40 13.28
CA VAL A 91 2.38 9.60 13.87
C VAL A 91 2.43 9.44 15.38
N GLN A 92 3.62 9.65 15.96
CA GLN A 92 3.85 9.54 17.40
C GLN A 92 4.41 10.84 17.95
N LYS A 93 3.91 11.23 19.13
CA LYS A 93 4.45 12.31 19.95
C LYS A 93 4.97 11.73 21.25
N LYS A 94 6.20 12.05 21.62
CA LYS A 94 6.84 11.62 22.87
C LYS A 94 7.36 12.82 23.65
N ASP A 95 6.70 13.15 24.74
CA ASP A 95 7.15 14.20 25.65
C ASP A 95 8.29 13.69 26.55
N ARG A 96 9.39 14.43 26.60
CA ARG A 96 10.52 14.26 27.51
C ARG A 96 10.59 15.45 28.48
N LEU A 97 11.51 15.38 29.44
CA LEU A 97 11.66 16.43 30.45
C LEU A 97 11.99 17.80 29.84
N PHE A 98 12.87 17.83 28.84
CA PHE A 98 13.38 19.06 28.21
C PHE A 98 13.07 19.19 26.72
N SER A 99 12.37 18.22 26.15
CA SER A 99 12.03 18.22 24.74
C SER A 99 10.74 17.46 24.47
N THR A 100 10.21 17.61 23.27
CA THR A 100 9.14 16.78 22.72
C THR A 100 9.62 16.25 21.38
N GLU A 101 9.53 14.95 21.17
CA GLU A 101 9.90 14.28 19.91
C GLU A 101 8.65 13.93 19.11
N TYR A 102 8.74 14.04 17.79
CA TYR A 102 7.70 13.63 16.86
C TYR A 102 8.29 12.63 15.87
N VAL A 103 7.55 11.57 15.56
CA VAL A 103 7.93 10.56 14.57
C VAL A 103 6.78 10.41 13.59
N LEU A 104 7.07 10.56 12.31
CA LEU A 104 6.19 10.27 11.18
C LEU A 104 6.72 9.03 10.47
N ARG A 105 5.84 8.05 10.27
CA ARG A 105 6.14 6.83 9.53
C ARG A 105 4.97 6.44 8.64
N GLN A 106 5.20 6.41 7.33
CA GLN A 106 4.24 5.95 6.32
C GLN A 106 4.83 4.73 5.64
N ILE A 107 4.04 3.66 5.50
CA ILE A 107 4.46 2.44 4.79
C ILE A 107 3.58 2.31 3.57
N PHE A 108 4.14 1.95 2.42
CA PHE A 108 3.42 1.37 1.29
C PHE A 108 3.83 -0.10 1.23
N LYS A 109 2.86 -0.99 1.46
CA LYS A 109 3.15 -2.41 1.62
C LYS A 109 3.53 -3.05 0.29
N GLY A 110 4.63 -3.80 0.32
CA GLY A 110 5.10 -4.59 -0.80
C GLY A 110 4.07 -5.65 -1.20
N ARG A 111 3.80 -5.77 -2.51
CA ARG A 111 2.84 -6.75 -3.05
C ARG A 111 3.48 -8.11 -3.37
N HIS A 112 4.81 -8.23 -3.22
CA HIS A 112 5.57 -9.47 -3.44
C HIS A 112 5.37 -10.04 -4.86
N VAL A 113 5.28 -9.16 -5.86
CA VAL A 113 4.91 -9.55 -7.24
C VAL A 113 5.95 -10.48 -7.84
N HIS A 114 7.25 -10.32 -7.54
CA HIS A 114 8.27 -11.24 -8.05
C HIS A 114 8.09 -12.68 -7.54
N GLN A 115 7.50 -12.85 -6.35
CA GLN A 115 7.22 -14.18 -5.80
C GLN A 115 5.87 -14.74 -6.26
N LYS A 116 4.86 -13.88 -6.46
CA LYS A 116 3.50 -14.29 -6.84
C LYS A 116 3.34 -14.46 -8.35
N TYR A 117 3.82 -13.49 -9.12
CA TYR A 117 3.63 -13.32 -10.55
C TYR A 117 4.95 -12.90 -11.26
N PRO A 118 5.98 -13.77 -11.30
CA PRO A 118 7.27 -13.40 -11.87
C PRO A 118 7.22 -13.01 -13.35
N LEU A 119 6.37 -13.65 -14.18
CA LEU A 119 6.22 -13.28 -15.59
C LEU A 119 5.51 -11.93 -15.74
N MET A 120 4.51 -11.66 -14.89
CA MET A 120 3.88 -10.34 -14.82
C MET A 120 4.91 -9.25 -14.51
N ALA A 121 5.78 -9.48 -13.51
CA ALA A 121 6.78 -8.50 -13.12
C ALA A 121 7.80 -8.20 -14.23
N ILE A 122 8.22 -9.22 -14.99
CA ILE A 122 9.09 -9.02 -16.16
C ILE A 122 8.37 -8.19 -17.21
N LYS A 123 7.09 -8.50 -17.49
CA LYS A 123 6.30 -7.76 -18.48
C LYS A 123 6.08 -6.30 -18.07
N MET A 124 5.89 -6.01 -16.79
CA MET A 124 5.78 -4.64 -16.29
C MET A 124 7.10 -3.86 -16.41
N GLN A 125 8.25 -4.53 -16.55
CA GLN A 125 9.54 -3.85 -16.75
C GLN A 125 9.89 -3.67 -18.23
N ASP A 126 9.45 -4.58 -19.10
CA ASP A 126 9.68 -4.54 -20.55
C ASP A 126 8.52 -3.82 -21.28
N THR A 127 8.75 -2.58 -21.72
CA THR A 127 7.79 -1.76 -22.50
C THR A 127 7.54 -2.28 -23.93
N GLY A 128 7.76 -3.56 -24.21
CA GLY A 128 7.84 -4.07 -25.58
C GLY A 128 7.65 -5.56 -25.76
N ASN A 129 6.43 -6.08 -25.57
CA ASN A 129 5.82 -7.06 -26.48
C ASN A 129 4.39 -7.45 -26.05
N ASP A 130 3.49 -7.49 -27.03
CA ASP A 130 2.06 -7.77 -26.84
C ASP A 130 1.76 -9.29 -26.72
N SER A 131 2.64 -10.15 -27.24
CA SER A 131 2.43 -11.61 -27.32
C SER A 131 2.53 -12.37 -25.99
N THR A 132 2.98 -11.73 -24.90
CA THR A 132 3.20 -12.37 -23.58
C THR A 132 1.98 -12.24 -22.64
N GLY A 133 0.94 -11.49 -23.01
CA GLY A 133 -0.23 -11.23 -22.16
C GLY A 133 -0.94 -12.49 -21.66
N LYS A 134 -1.25 -13.44 -22.55
CA LYS A 134 -1.97 -14.66 -22.18
C LYS A 134 -1.14 -15.63 -21.32
N ILE A 135 0.18 -15.62 -21.48
CA ILE A 135 1.07 -16.41 -20.62
C ILE A 135 1.06 -15.83 -19.19
N VAL A 136 1.10 -14.50 -19.06
CA VAL A 136 0.94 -13.81 -17.76
C VAL A 136 -0.41 -14.14 -17.12
N GLU A 137 -1.50 -14.15 -17.89
CA GLU A 137 -2.82 -14.56 -17.38
C GLU A 137 -2.82 -15.98 -16.80
N THR A 138 -2.16 -16.95 -17.47
CA THR A 138 -2.07 -18.32 -16.92
C THR A 138 -1.32 -18.37 -15.59
N GLU A 139 -0.26 -17.56 -15.42
CA GLU A 139 0.49 -17.47 -14.17
C GLU A 139 -0.40 -16.92 -13.05
N ILE A 140 -1.12 -15.82 -13.33
CA ILE A 140 -2.05 -15.20 -12.40
C ILE A 140 -3.13 -16.21 -11.98
N ILE A 141 -3.76 -16.89 -12.94
CA ILE A 141 -4.78 -17.91 -12.64
C ILE A 141 -4.20 -19.05 -11.80
N MET A 142 -3.00 -19.53 -12.11
CA MET A 142 -2.35 -20.60 -11.36
C MET A 142 -2.04 -20.20 -9.92
N TYR A 143 -1.57 -18.96 -9.70
CA TYR A 143 -1.35 -18.44 -8.36
C TYR A 143 -2.68 -18.26 -7.61
N CYS A 144 -3.67 -17.64 -8.23
CA CYS A 144 -5.00 -17.44 -7.64
C CYS A 144 -5.62 -18.78 -7.23
N LEU A 145 -5.53 -19.81 -8.10
CA LEU A 145 -6.03 -21.15 -7.83
C LEU A 145 -5.35 -21.76 -6.60
N LYS A 146 -4.01 -21.67 -6.53
CA LYS A 146 -3.25 -22.17 -5.39
C LYS A 146 -3.67 -21.45 -4.10
N ALA A 147 -3.70 -20.13 -4.12
CA ALA A 147 -4.05 -19.31 -2.96
C ALA A 147 -5.51 -19.53 -2.52
N GLY A 148 -6.45 -19.62 -3.46
CA GLY A 148 -7.85 -19.91 -3.19
C GLY A 148 -8.07 -21.28 -2.54
N ILE A 149 -7.35 -22.32 -2.98
CA ILE A 149 -7.35 -23.64 -2.35
C ILE A 149 -6.80 -23.58 -0.92
N GLU A 150 -5.73 -22.80 -0.69
CA GLU A 150 -5.11 -22.61 0.63
C GLU A 150 -6.07 -21.88 1.60
N ASP A 151 -6.76 -20.84 1.13
CA ASP A 151 -7.70 -20.03 1.93
C ASP A 151 -8.93 -20.81 2.40
N ILE A 152 -9.45 -21.71 1.57
CA ILE A 152 -10.63 -22.50 1.93
C ILE A 152 -10.29 -23.75 2.76
N GLN A 153 -9.01 -24.12 2.88
CA GLN A 153 -8.57 -25.35 3.55
C GLN A 153 -9.09 -25.49 4.98
N GLY A 154 -9.24 -24.37 5.71
CA GLY A 154 -9.76 -24.37 7.09
C GLY A 154 -11.25 -24.73 7.20
N LYS A 155 -12.00 -24.64 6.10
CA LYS A 155 -13.45 -24.94 6.04
C LYS A 155 -13.74 -26.17 5.18
N MET A 156 -12.94 -26.40 4.15
CA MET A 156 -13.09 -27.45 3.16
C MET A 156 -11.77 -28.21 3.04
N VAL A 157 -11.61 -29.23 3.90
CA VAL A 157 -10.35 -29.95 4.02
C VAL A 157 -10.10 -30.80 2.77
N VAL A 158 -8.99 -30.54 2.10
CA VAL A 158 -8.47 -31.34 0.99
C VAL A 158 -7.05 -31.81 1.33
N SER A 159 -6.70 -33.05 0.98
CA SER A 159 -5.35 -33.57 1.24
C SER A 159 -4.31 -32.87 0.38
N ASP A 160 -3.08 -32.73 0.86
CA ASP A 160 -2.02 -32.06 0.09
C ASP A 160 -1.73 -32.77 -1.24
N LEU A 161 -1.83 -34.10 -1.27
CA LEU A 161 -1.75 -34.88 -2.50
C LEU A 161 -2.84 -34.50 -3.51
N MET A 162 -4.08 -34.28 -3.04
CA MET A 162 -5.17 -33.87 -3.93
C MET A 162 -4.96 -32.44 -4.44
N LYS A 163 -4.50 -31.52 -3.59
CA LYS A 163 -4.14 -30.16 -4.03
C LYS A 163 -3.09 -30.19 -5.13
N GLU A 164 -2.01 -30.95 -4.94
CA GLU A 164 -0.96 -31.10 -5.95
C GLU A 164 -1.47 -31.74 -7.24
N ARG A 165 -2.37 -32.74 -7.15
CA ARG A 165 -3.01 -33.33 -8.34
C ARG A 165 -3.82 -32.32 -9.13
N ILE A 166 -4.59 -31.47 -8.44
CA ILE A 166 -5.38 -30.39 -9.07
C ILE A 166 -4.44 -29.39 -9.73
N LEU A 167 -3.46 -28.85 -8.99
CA LEU A 167 -2.52 -27.86 -9.52
C LEU A 167 -1.74 -28.40 -10.73
N ASN A 168 -1.30 -29.66 -10.69
CA ASN A 168 -0.61 -30.29 -11.82
C ASN A 168 -1.53 -30.53 -13.02
N HIS A 169 -2.82 -30.83 -12.80
CA HIS A 169 -3.78 -30.93 -13.89
C HIS A 169 -3.96 -29.58 -14.61
N PHE A 170 -4.16 -28.49 -13.86
CA PHE A 170 -4.27 -27.16 -14.44
C PHE A 170 -2.99 -26.73 -15.18
N ARG A 171 -1.81 -26.98 -14.60
CA ARG A 171 -0.51 -26.76 -15.30
C ARG A 171 -0.45 -27.52 -16.62
N GLY A 172 -0.85 -28.78 -16.63
CA GLY A 172 -0.85 -29.61 -17.84
C GLY A 172 -1.82 -29.10 -18.91
N VAL A 173 -2.99 -28.57 -18.50
CA VAL A 173 -3.96 -27.96 -19.40
C VAL A 173 -3.39 -26.70 -20.05
N PHE A 174 -2.79 -25.79 -19.27
CA PHE A 174 -2.17 -24.58 -19.81
C PHE A 174 -0.97 -24.88 -20.70
N TYR A 175 -0.08 -25.79 -20.29
CA TYR A 175 1.06 -26.22 -21.09
C TYR A 175 0.64 -26.77 -22.46
N LYS A 176 -0.37 -27.65 -22.48
CA LYS A 176 -0.88 -28.22 -23.73
C LYS A 176 -1.54 -27.15 -24.61
N ALA A 177 -2.27 -26.21 -24.02
CA ALA A 177 -2.91 -25.13 -24.75
C ALA A 177 -1.90 -24.17 -25.39
N GLU A 178 -0.81 -23.88 -24.67
CA GLU A 178 0.33 -23.12 -25.19
C GLU A 178 1.01 -23.87 -26.35
N GLU A 179 1.36 -25.16 -26.16
CA GLU A 179 1.99 -26.01 -27.19
C GLU A 179 1.13 -26.10 -28.47
N GLU A 180 -0.19 -26.21 -28.33
CA GLU A 180 -1.11 -26.31 -29.46
C GLU A 180 -1.48 -24.94 -30.08
N GLY A 181 -0.97 -23.82 -29.56
CA GLY A 181 -1.34 -22.47 -29.99
C GLY A 181 -2.81 -22.11 -29.72
N LYS A 182 -3.46 -22.85 -28.83
CA LYS A 182 -4.89 -22.70 -28.47
C LYS A 182 -5.11 -21.95 -27.16
N LEU A 183 -4.05 -21.46 -26.52
CA LEU A 183 -4.15 -20.63 -25.33
C LEU A 183 -5.13 -19.46 -25.55
N PHE A 184 -5.13 -18.91 -26.77
CA PHE A 184 -6.08 -17.88 -27.19
C PHE A 184 -7.54 -18.34 -27.09
N GLY A 185 -7.90 -19.50 -27.65
CA GLY A 185 -9.28 -20.02 -27.60
C GLY A 185 -9.75 -20.51 -26.23
N ILE A 186 -8.84 -20.67 -25.25
CA ILE A 186 -9.19 -21.01 -23.87
C ILE A 186 -9.45 -19.75 -23.02
N MET A 187 -8.84 -18.61 -23.39
CA MET A 187 -8.98 -17.32 -22.69
C MET A 187 -9.96 -16.34 -23.38
N ASP A 188 -10.18 -16.46 -24.71
CA ASP A 188 -10.97 -15.50 -25.51
C ASP A 188 -12.48 -15.50 -25.20
N ASP A 189 -13.04 -16.53 -24.56
CA ASP A 189 -14.45 -16.52 -24.13
C ASP A 189 -14.73 -15.50 -23.01
N SER A 190 -13.71 -14.76 -22.55
CA SER A 190 -13.80 -13.83 -21.41
C SER A 190 -13.47 -12.35 -21.69
N HIS A 191 -13.15 -11.96 -22.94
CA HIS A 191 -12.72 -10.59 -23.24
C HIS A 191 -13.41 -9.97 -24.47
N ASP A 192 -13.96 -8.77 -24.30
CA ASP A 192 -13.96 -7.76 -25.36
C ASP A 192 -12.52 -7.25 -25.48
N GLU A 193 -11.99 -7.11 -26.71
CA GLU A 193 -10.59 -6.71 -27.03
C GLU A 193 -10.15 -5.33 -26.46
N LYS A 194 -10.96 -4.69 -25.63
CA LYS A 194 -10.76 -3.34 -25.10
C LYS A 194 -10.54 -3.25 -23.59
N GLU A 195 -10.67 -4.33 -22.83
CA GLU A 195 -10.47 -4.31 -21.37
C GLU A 195 -9.16 -5.01 -20.98
N GLU A 196 -8.19 -4.24 -20.51
CA GLU A 196 -6.91 -4.69 -19.93
C GLU A 196 -7.06 -5.27 -18.50
N THR A 197 -8.28 -5.71 -18.13
CA THR A 197 -8.58 -6.21 -16.79
C THR A 197 -8.64 -7.73 -16.80
N PHE A 198 -7.85 -8.39 -15.96
CA PHE A 198 -7.92 -9.84 -15.74
C PHE A 198 -9.27 -10.23 -15.15
N VAL A 199 -9.95 -11.19 -15.79
CA VAL A 199 -11.22 -11.75 -15.33
C VAL A 199 -11.04 -13.22 -14.97
N LEU A 200 -11.71 -13.68 -13.91
CA LEU A 200 -11.73 -15.11 -13.55
C LEU A 200 -12.43 -15.92 -14.67
N PRO A 201 -11.75 -16.86 -15.35
CA PRO A 201 -12.37 -17.63 -16.42
C PRO A 201 -13.19 -18.78 -15.81
N LYS A 202 -14.37 -18.47 -15.24
CA LYS A 202 -15.19 -19.40 -14.45
C LYS A 202 -15.42 -20.74 -15.15
N GLN A 203 -15.82 -20.72 -16.42
CA GLN A 203 -16.09 -21.95 -17.18
C GLN A 203 -14.84 -22.83 -17.35
N LEU A 204 -13.67 -22.23 -17.54
CA LEU A 204 -12.39 -22.94 -17.60
C LEU A 204 -12.11 -23.60 -16.25
N ILE A 205 -12.24 -22.84 -15.16
CA ILE A 205 -12.01 -23.35 -13.80
C ILE A 205 -12.96 -24.53 -13.52
N GLU A 206 -14.27 -24.34 -13.73
CA GLU A 206 -15.29 -25.37 -13.53
C GLU A 206 -15.00 -26.64 -14.35
N THR A 207 -14.65 -26.49 -15.63
CA THR A 207 -14.40 -27.62 -16.52
C THR A 207 -13.20 -28.44 -16.04
N ASN A 208 -12.12 -27.77 -15.60
CA ASN A 208 -10.91 -28.43 -15.15
C ASN A 208 -11.01 -29.00 -13.72
N PHE A 209 -12.03 -28.61 -12.95
CA PHE A 209 -12.36 -29.28 -11.69
C PHE A 209 -13.16 -30.58 -11.86
N ARG A 210 -13.83 -30.79 -13.00
CA ARG A 210 -14.68 -31.98 -13.25
C ARG A 210 -14.03 -33.32 -12.89
N PRO A 211 -12.75 -33.58 -13.22
CA PRO A 211 -12.10 -34.86 -12.90
C PRO A 211 -11.96 -35.15 -11.40
N PHE A 212 -12.18 -34.15 -10.52
CA PHE A 212 -11.93 -34.25 -9.08
C PHE A 212 -13.21 -34.18 -8.24
N LEU A 213 -14.37 -33.91 -8.84
CA LEU A 213 -15.61 -33.60 -8.10
C LEU A 213 -16.05 -34.71 -7.14
N THR A 214 -15.76 -35.97 -7.44
CA THR A 214 -16.10 -37.11 -6.56
C THR A 214 -15.27 -37.17 -5.29
N ASP A 215 -14.07 -36.59 -5.33
CA ASP A 215 -13.08 -36.67 -4.27
C ASP A 215 -12.98 -35.33 -3.49
N LEU A 216 -13.74 -34.32 -3.90
CA LEU A 216 -13.77 -33.00 -3.31
C LEU A 216 -15.02 -32.80 -2.43
N PRO A 217 -14.93 -31.94 -1.39
CA PRO A 217 -16.09 -31.50 -0.63
C PRO A 217 -17.18 -30.91 -1.54
N GLN A 218 -18.43 -31.03 -1.10
CA GLN A 218 -19.54 -30.37 -1.79
C GLN A 218 -19.30 -28.85 -1.87
N ASN A 219 -19.58 -28.25 -3.02
CA ASN A 219 -19.39 -26.83 -3.35
C ASN A 219 -17.93 -26.34 -3.29
N PHE A 220 -16.94 -27.25 -3.30
CA PHE A 220 -15.53 -26.88 -3.28
C PHE A 220 -15.14 -25.96 -4.44
N THR A 221 -15.59 -26.28 -5.67
CA THR A 221 -15.27 -25.48 -6.86
C THR A 221 -15.78 -24.05 -6.75
N GLU A 222 -17.02 -23.85 -6.31
CA GLU A 222 -17.61 -22.52 -6.12
C GLU A 222 -16.85 -21.73 -5.03
N ALA A 223 -16.62 -22.35 -3.87
CA ALA A 223 -15.88 -21.71 -2.79
C ALA A 223 -14.44 -21.38 -3.17
N CYS A 224 -13.79 -22.23 -3.97
CA CYS A 224 -12.45 -21.97 -4.49
C CYS A 224 -12.46 -20.79 -5.46
N MET A 225 -13.42 -20.73 -6.39
CA MET A 225 -13.56 -19.60 -7.32
C MET A 225 -13.82 -18.29 -6.57
N ASP A 226 -14.68 -18.30 -5.55
CA ASP A 226 -14.92 -17.11 -4.72
C ASP A 226 -13.65 -16.67 -3.98
N ALA A 227 -12.86 -17.62 -3.49
CA ALA A 227 -11.58 -17.35 -2.84
C ALA A 227 -10.47 -16.89 -3.81
N MET A 228 -10.60 -17.15 -5.11
CA MET A 228 -9.66 -16.66 -6.14
C MET A 228 -9.85 -15.17 -6.44
N ILE A 229 -11.09 -14.65 -6.35
CA ILE A 229 -11.44 -13.28 -6.79
C ILE A 229 -10.53 -12.20 -6.18
N PRO A 230 -10.29 -12.16 -4.85
CA PRO A 230 -9.45 -11.11 -4.26
C PRO A 230 -8.02 -11.08 -4.79
N TYR A 231 -7.47 -12.22 -5.23
CA TYR A 231 -6.13 -12.30 -5.81
C TYR A 231 -6.09 -11.84 -7.26
N ILE A 232 -7.20 -12.01 -8.00
CA ILE A 232 -7.36 -11.44 -9.35
C ILE A 232 -7.48 -9.92 -9.24
N ASP A 233 -8.29 -9.42 -8.30
CA ASP A 233 -8.38 -8.00 -8.01
C ASP A 233 -7.01 -7.44 -7.58
N GLU A 234 -6.24 -8.21 -6.79
CA GLU A 234 -4.86 -7.85 -6.45
C GLU A 234 -3.99 -7.69 -7.70
N ALA A 235 -4.04 -8.63 -8.64
CA ALA A 235 -3.26 -8.55 -9.88
C ALA A 235 -3.66 -7.34 -10.74
N ASN A 236 -4.96 -7.10 -10.90
CA ASN A 236 -5.49 -5.94 -11.64
C ASN A 236 -5.03 -4.61 -11.06
N ILE A 237 -5.19 -4.42 -9.75
CA ILE A 237 -4.72 -3.22 -9.06
C ILE A 237 -3.20 -3.04 -9.26
N THR A 238 -2.44 -4.13 -9.27
CA THR A 238 -0.98 -4.06 -9.46
C THR A 238 -0.61 -3.59 -10.87
N VAL A 239 -1.32 -4.06 -11.90
CA VAL A 239 -1.11 -3.60 -13.29
C VAL A 239 -1.49 -2.13 -13.42
N ASN A 240 -2.65 -1.74 -12.88
CA ASN A 240 -3.14 -0.37 -13.04
C ASN A 240 -2.21 0.67 -12.38
N LEU A 241 -1.56 0.32 -11.27
CA LEU A 241 -0.55 1.17 -10.63
C LEU A 241 0.72 1.39 -11.47
N HIS A 242 0.93 0.67 -12.57
CA HIS A 242 2.16 0.72 -13.37
C HIS A 242 2.51 2.14 -13.85
N ASP A 243 1.51 2.91 -14.26
CA ASP A 243 1.70 4.25 -14.82
C ASP A 243 1.51 5.37 -13.77
N ASP A 244 1.27 5.00 -12.51
CA ASP A 244 1.05 5.92 -11.41
C ASP A 244 2.34 6.48 -10.82
N THR A 245 2.29 7.77 -10.51
CA THR A 245 3.37 8.46 -9.81
C THR A 245 2.89 9.09 -8.51
N PHE A 246 3.72 9.00 -7.48
CA PHE A 246 3.42 9.47 -6.15
C PHE A 246 4.45 10.47 -5.67
N LYS A 247 3.97 11.51 -4.99
CA LYS A 247 4.77 12.44 -4.21
C LYS A 247 4.25 12.43 -2.78
N PHE A 248 5.15 12.42 -1.81
CA PHE A 248 4.80 12.61 -0.41
C PHE A 248 5.50 13.83 0.14
N SER A 249 4.77 14.64 0.92
CA SER A 249 5.34 15.77 1.64
C SER A 249 5.02 15.68 3.13
N GLY A 250 6.05 15.92 3.96
CA GLY A 250 5.98 15.81 5.41
C GLY A 250 6.43 17.09 6.08
N ILE A 251 5.66 17.58 7.06
CA ILE A 251 6.00 18.74 7.90
C ILE A 251 5.87 18.31 9.36
N LEU A 252 6.98 18.38 10.12
CA LEU A 252 7.02 18.04 11.53
C LEU A 252 7.39 19.27 12.39
N PRO A 253 6.89 19.38 13.64
CA PRO A 253 7.29 20.47 14.54
C PRO A 253 8.76 20.38 14.95
N GLY A 254 9.46 21.52 14.98
CA GLY A 254 10.81 21.62 15.51
C GLY A 254 11.90 21.25 14.50
N GLU A 255 13.06 20.86 15.01
CA GLU A 255 14.23 20.53 14.18
C GLU A 255 14.19 19.06 13.76
N ILE A 256 14.43 18.79 12.47
CA ILE A 256 14.52 17.42 11.95
C ILE A 256 15.78 16.76 12.50
N THR A 257 15.61 15.58 13.10
CA THR A 257 16.70 14.78 13.71
C THR A 257 17.03 13.54 12.88
N HIS A 258 16.06 13.05 12.10
CA HIS A 258 16.22 11.91 11.21
C HIS A 258 15.20 12.02 10.07
N THR A 259 15.60 11.63 8.85
CA THR A 259 14.71 11.53 7.70
C THR A 259 15.35 10.69 6.61
N ASN A 260 14.54 10.02 5.79
CA ASN A 260 14.95 9.41 4.52
C ASN A 260 14.38 10.14 3.30
N ALA A 261 13.98 11.42 3.44
CA ALA A 261 13.50 12.26 2.34
C ALA A 261 14.53 12.44 1.23
N ASP A 262 14.04 12.48 -0.02
CA ASP A 262 14.86 12.75 -1.20
C ASP A 262 15.34 14.20 -1.21
N SER A 263 14.54 15.12 -0.68
CA SER A 263 14.92 16.52 -0.54
C SER A 263 14.18 17.23 0.60
N ILE A 264 14.73 18.38 1.00
CA ILE A 264 14.16 19.26 2.01
C ILE A 264 14.09 20.67 1.42
N SER A 265 12.91 21.29 1.46
CA SER A 265 12.69 22.67 1.03
C SER A 265 11.92 23.44 2.09
N ASN A 266 12.54 24.49 2.64
CA ASN A 266 12.11 25.15 3.86
C ASN A 266 11.93 24.13 4.99
N ASP A 267 10.72 24.01 5.55
CA ASP A 267 10.37 23.06 6.60
C ASP A 267 9.67 21.80 6.07
N THR A 268 9.67 21.59 4.74
CA THR A 268 8.96 20.48 4.09
C THR A 268 9.94 19.43 3.59
N LEU A 269 9.73 18.20 4.04
CA LEU A 269 10.41 16.99 3.58
C LEU A 269 9.66 16.42 2.37
N TRP A 270 10.37 16.00 1.32
CA TRP A 270 9.80 15.50 0.08
C TRP A 270 10.31 14.12 -0.29
N TRP A 271 9.40 13.27 -0.74
CA TRP A 271 9.68 11.97 -1.35
C TRP A 271 8.96 11.87 -2.69
N ALA A 272 9.59 11.24 -3.68
CA ALA A 272 8.98 10.88 -4.95
C ALA A 272 9.19 9.37 -5.19
N PHE A 273 8.11 8.68 -5.53
CA PHE A 273 8.13 7.23 -5.75
C PHE A 273 7.03 6.82 -6.73
N ASN A 274 7.09 5.59 -7.20
CA ASN A 274 6.13 4.98 -8.13
C ASN A 274 5.91 3.53 -7.69
N TYR A 275 5.12 2.78 -8.45
CA TYR A 275 4.82 1.37 -8.16
C TYR A 275 6.08 0.51 -7.97
N GLU A 276 7.16 0.74 -8.72
CA GLU A 276 8.39 -0.07 -8.65
C GLU A 276 8.98 -0.11 -7.23
N HIS A 277 8.85 0.99 -6.49
CA HIS A 277 9.39 1.13 -5.14
C HIS A 277 8.70 0.22 -4.13
N PHE A 278 7.44 -0.16 -4.37
CA PHE A 278 6.66 -1.04 -3.49
C PHE A 278 6.05 -2.24 -4.23
N LEU A 279 6.59 -2.57 -5.41
CA LEU A 279 6.16 -3.72 -6.20
C LEU A 279 6.42 -5.02 -5.42
N ASN A 280 7.58 -5.11 -4.77
CA ASN A 280 8.02 -6.30 -4.08
C ASN A 280 8.11 -6.10 -2.56
N ASP A 281 8.96 -5.19 -2.14
CA ASP A 281 9.25 -4.90 -0.72
C ASP A 281 8.46 -3.68 -0.23
N ASP A 282 8.38 -3.50 1.09
CA ASP A 282 7.74 -2.31 1.66
C ASP A 282 8.55 -1.03 1.32
N TYR A 283 7.90 -0.03 0.74
CA TYR A 283 8.46 1.32 0.66
C TYR A 283 8.10 2.09 1.93
N ILE A 284 9.11 2.60 2.64
CA ILE A 284 8.93 3.21 3.96
C ILE A 284 9.40 4.66 3.91
N ILE A 285 8.51 5.56 4.29
CA ILE A 285 8.77 6.98 4.51
C ILE A 285 8.91 7.19 6.02
N GLU A 286 10.05 7.73 6.45
CA GLU A 286 10.35 7.97 7.87
C GLU A 286 10.94 9.37 8.09
N ALA A 287 10.43 10.06 9.11
CA ALA A 287 10.99 11.31 9.59
C ALA A 287 10.78 11.45 11.10
N ALA A 288 11.74 12.06 11.78
CA ALA A 288 11.65 12.39 13.20
C ALA A 288 12.17 13.80 13.47
N SER A 289 11.51 14.50 14.39
CA SER A 289 11.88 15.85 14.80
C SER A 289 11.84 16.04 16.31
N ILE A 290 12.46 17.12 16.78
CA ILE A 290 12.51 17.49 18.19
C ILE A 290 12.20 18.97 18.41
N VAL A 291 11.39 19.26 19.43
CA VAL A 291 11.15 20.61 19.94
C VAL A 291 11.74 20.68 21.35
N TYR A 292 12.74 21.52 21.56
CA TYR A 292 13.29 21.77 22.88
C TYR A 292 12.38 22.70 23.71
N HIS A 293 12.43 22.57 25.03
CA HIS A 293 11.70 23.42 25.99
C HIS A 293 12.68 24.32 26.77
N PRO A 294 13.20 25.43 26.20
CA PRO A 294 14.17 26.29 26.84
C PRO A 294 13.79 26.75 28.25
N LYS A 295 12.51 27.06 28.49
CA LYS A 295 12.03 27.47 29.82
C LYS A 295 12.22 26.37 30.88
N LYS A 296 11.96 25.10 30.52
CA LYS A 296 12.16 23.95 31.42
C LYS A 296 13.65 23.73 31.70
N ILE A 297 14.49 23.91 30.67
CA ILE A 297 15.95 23.83 30.80
C ILE A 297 16.46 24.93 31.74
N GLN A 298 16.03 26.18 31.53
CA GLN A 298 16.40 27.32 32.37
C GLN A 298 15.95 27.12 33.83
N MET A 299 14.71 26.69 34.06
CA MET A 299 14.21 26.39 35.40
C MET A 299 15.03 25.29 36.09
N ALA A 300 15.40 24.23 35.38
CA ALA A 300 16.23 23.16 35.93
C ALA A 300 17.64 23.65 36.31
N ILE A 301 18.24 24.51 35.48
CA ILE A 301 19.54 25.14 35.78
C ILE A 301 19.42 26.00 37.04
N VAL A 302 18.39 26.86 37.13
CA VAL A 302 18.17 27.73 38.30
C VAL A 302 17.92 26.92 39.57
N ALA A 303 17.07 25.88 39.50
CA ALA A 303 16.78 25.01 40.63
C ALA A 303 18.04 24.24 41.09
N GLY A 304 18.83 23.72 40.16
CA GLY A 304 20.10 23.05 40.45
C GLY A 304 21.11 23.98 41.12
N ALA A 305 21.24 25.21 40.63
CA ALA A 305 22.11 26.22 41.25
C ALA A 305 21.66 26.58 42.68
N LEU A 306 20.35 26.70 42.91
CA LEU A 306 19.80 26.97 44.24
C LEU A 306 20.09 25.83 45.23
N ILE A 307 19.92 24.57 44.80
CA ILE A 307 20.21 23.39 45.63
C ILE A 307 21.70 23.34 45.99
N LEU A 308 22.59 23.62 45.04
CA LEU A 308 24.03 23.70 45.28
C LEU A 308 24.38 24.79 46.30
N LEU A 309 23.80 25.99 46.17
CA LEU A 309 24.00 27.08 47.12
C LEU A 309 23.53 26.70 48.52
N ILE A 310 22.34 26.10 48.66
CA ILE A 310 21.83 25.64 49.96
C ILE A 310 22.75 24.59 50.57
N GLY A 311 23.23 23.63 49.77
CA GLY A 311 24.19 22.61 50.21
C GLY A 311 25.52 23.20 50.70
N LEU A 312 26.05 24.20 49.99
CA LEU A 312 27.25 24.93 50.40
C LEU A 312 27.04 25.70 51.70
N ILE A 313 25.89 26.35 51.87
CA ILE A 313 25.54 27.04 53.12
C ILE A 313 25.46 26.03 54.28
N PHE A 314 24.80 24.89 54.08
CA PHE A 314 24.64 23.89 55.13
C PHE A 314 25.97 23.27 55.56
N THR A 315 26.84 22.95 54.61
CA THR A 315 28.20 22.45 54.89
C THR A 315 29.07 23.50 55.59
N PHE A 316 28.94 24.77 55.21
CA PHE A 316 29.61 25.88 55.88
C PHE A 316 29.14 26.04 57.34
N ILE A 317 27.83 25.98 57.59
CA ILE A 317 27.27 26.04 58.95
C ILE A 317 27.75 24.85 59.79
N LYS A 318 27.73 23.64 59.23
CA LYS A 318 28.20 22.42 59.92
C LYS A 318 29.69 22.48 60.30
N ARG A 319 30.53 23.08 59.44
CA ARG A 319 31.96 23.29 59.75
C ARG A 319 32.22 24.32 60.85
N LYS A 320 31.33 25.28 61.07
CA LYS A 320 31.46 26.27 62.16
C LYS A 320 30.95 25.76 63.51
N THR A 321 30.17 24.69 63.52
CA THR A 321 29.53 24.11 64.72
C THR A 321 30.22 22.84 65.23
N SER A 322 31.28 22.39 64.54
CA SER A 322 32.21 21.34 64.96
C SER A 322 33.57 21.95 65.32
#